data_AF-A0A7T8GTY5-F1
#
_entry.id   AF-A0A7T8GTY5-F1
#
_cell.length_a   1.000
_cell.length_b   1.000
_cell.length_c   1.000
_cell.angle_alpha   90.00
_cell.angle_beta   90.00
_cell.angle_gamma   90.00
#
_symmetry.space_group_name_H-M   'P 1'
#
loop_
_entity.id
_entity.type
_entity.pdbx_description
1 polymer ?
#
loop_
_entity_poly.entity_id
_entity_poly.type
_entity_poly.pdbx_seq_one_letter_code
_entity_poly.pdbx_strand_id
1 'polypeptide(L)' 'VDKTDWKRHSEPAIVNAFYSSVENSIQFPAGILQGVFFNKNRPQYMNYGAIGWVIGHEITHGFDDRGRQSDAD' A
#
# COMPACT_ATOMS: atom_id res chain seq x y z
N VAL A 1 18.80 -3.72 2.71
CA VAL A 1 17.73 -4.03 1.74
C VAL A 1 17.86 -3.09 0.55
N ASP A 2 17.71 -3.57 -0.69
CA ASP A 2 17.65 -2.68 -1.86
C ASP A 2 16.22 -2.15 -2.00
N LYS A 3 15.99 -0.92 -1.53
CA LYS A 3 14.67 -0.28 -1.51
C LYS A 3 14.10 -0.01 -2.92
N THR A 4 14.88 -0.22 -3.99
CA THR A 4 14.44 0.01 -5.38
C THR A 4 14.09 -1.27 -6.15
N ASP A 5 14.33 -2.46 -5.57
CA ASP A 5 14.11 -3.75 -6.22
C ASP A 5 12.62 -4.15 -6.25
N TRP A 6 11.87 -3.62 -7.20
CA TRP A 6 10.43 -3.88 -7.35
C TRP A 6 10.07 -5.36 -7.54
N LYS A 7 10.99 -6.19 -8.06
CA LYS A 7 10.73 -7.63 -8.26
C LYS A 7 10.70 -8.41 -6.95
N ARG A 8 11.32 -7.88 -5.89
CA ARG A 8 11.32 -8.48 -4.55
C ARG A 8 10.17 -7.99 -3.67
N HIS A 9 9.62 -6.81 -3.94
CA HIS A 9 8.55 -6.22 -3.13
C HIS A 9 7.19 -6.90 -3.36
N SER A 10 6.67 -6.88 -4.59
CA SER A 10 5.39 -7.55 -4.92
C SER A 10 5.26 -7.80 -6.42
N GLU A 11 4.53 -8.85 -6.78
CA GLU A 11 4.13 -9.06 -8.17
C GLU A 11 3.12 -7.97 -8.61
N PRO A 12 3.25 -7.43 -9.83
CA PRO A 12 2.47 -6.28 -10.27
C PRO A 12 0.99 -6.60 -10.53
N ALA A 13 0.65 -7.87 -10.79
CA ALA A 13 -0.71 -8.30 -11.13
C ALA A 13 -1.56 -8.69 -9.91
N ILE A 14 -1.05 -8.50 -8.69
CA ILE A 14 -1.77 -8.81 -7.46
C ILE A 14 -2.79 -7.70 -7.16
N VAL A 15 -4.00 -8.09 -6.77
CA VAL A 15 -5.03 -7.18 -6.24
C VAL A 15 -4.95 -7.19 -4.72
N ASN A 16 -3.94 -6.51 -4.18
CA ASN A 16 -3.70 -6.35 -2.74
C ASN A 16 -2.82 -5.11 -2.47
N ALA A 17 -2.56 -4.82 -1.19
CA ALA A 17 -1.52 -3.88 -0.76
C ALA A 17 -0.77 -4.46 0.44
N PHE A 18 0.44 -3.94 0.71
CA PHE A 18 1.30 -4.47 1.77
C PHE A 18 2.11 -3.38 2.45
N TYR A 19 2.34 -3.56 3.76
CA TYR A 19 3.34 -2.87 4.55
C TYR A 19 4.51 -3.80 4.91
N SER A 20 5.73 -3.30 4.80
CA SER A 20 6.96 -3.97 5.26
C SER A 20 7.62 -3.16 6.37
N SER A 21 7.63 -3.70 7.59
CA SER A 21 8.30 -3.06 8.73
C SER A 21 9.83 -3.10 8.62
N VAL A 22 10.39 -4.05 7.86
CA VAL A 22 11.84 -4.19 7.64
C VAL A 22 12.39 -3.12 6.72
N GLU A 23 11.56 -2.59 5.82
CA GLU A 23 11.95 -1.56 4.85
C GLU A 23 11.31 -0.20 5.13
N ASN A 24 10.37 -0.18 6.08
CA ASN A 24 9.40 0.89 6.31
C ASN A 24 8.76 1.34 4.98
N SER A 25 8.25 0.37 4.21
CA SER A 25 7.74 0.58 2.85
C SER A 25 6.26 0.17 2.74
N ILE A 26 5.51 0.94 1.94
CA ILE A 26 4.13 0.62 1.56
C ILE A 26 4.09 0.37 0.05
N GLN A 27 3.44 -0.72 -0.35
CA GLN A 27 3.49 -1.22 -1.72
C GLN A 27 2.07 -1.33 -2.29
N PHE A 28 1.86 -0.67 -3.44
CA PHE A 28 0.62 -0.72 -4.22
C PHE A 28 0.89 -1.31 -5.61
N PRO A 29 0.72 -2.62 -5.80
CA PRO A 29 0.81 -3.26 -7.10
C PRO A 29 -0.14 -2.64 -8.13
N ALA A 30 0.18 -2.72 -9.42
CA ALA A 30 -0.68 -2.19 -10.47
C ALA A 30 -2.08 -2.85 -10.49
N GLY A 31 -2.17 -4.11 -10.07
CA GLY A 31 -3.41 -4.88 -10.01
C GLY A 31 -4.49 -4.27 -9.12
N ILE A 32 -4.14 -3.57 -8.02
CA ILE A 32 -5.13 -2.90 -7.15
C ILE A 32 -5.54 -1.51 -7.65
N LEU A 33 -4.76 -0.88 -8.55
CA LEU A 33 -4.99 0.50 -9.01
C LEU A 33 -6.01 0.60 -10.16
N GLN A 34 -7.12 -0.14 -10.05
CA GLN A 34 -8.16 -0.21 -11.08
C GLN A 34 -9.56 -0.49 -10.49
N GLY A 35 -10.56 -0.49 -11.36
CA GLY A 35 -11.93 -0.90 -11.03
C GLY A 35 -12.57 -0.06 -9.92
N VAL A 36 -13.04 -0.74 -8.87
CA VAL A 36 -13.70 -0.09 -7.73
C VAL A 36 -12.73 0.60 -6.78
N PHE A 37 -11.44 0.23 -6.80
CA PHE A 37 -10.42 0.81 -5.93
C PHE A 37 -9.96 2.17 -6.44
N PHE A 38 -9.61 2.26 -7.73
CA PHE A 38 -9.17 3.51 -8.33
C PHE A 38 -9.67 3.68 -9.77
N ASN A 39 -10.16 4.87 -10.07
CA ASN A 39 -10.41 5.33 -11.44
C ASN A 39 -10.20 6.84 -11.50
N LYS A 40 -9.43 7.32 -12.49
CA LYS A 40 -9.15 8.75 -12.67
C LYS A 40 -10.36 9.58 -13.12
N ASN A 41 -11.37 8.95 -13.73
CA ASN A 41 -12.52 9.62 -14.36
C ASN A 41 -13.78 9.62 -13.48
N ARG A 42 -13.69 9.28 -12.19
CA ARG A 42 -14.84 9.27 -11.26
C ARG A 42 -14.67 10.30 -10.14
N PRO A 43 -15.77 10.74 -9.49
CA PRO A 43 -15.69 11.62 -8.33
C PRO A 43 -14.66 11.17 -7.28
N GLN A 44 -13.84 12.12 -6.83
CA GLN A 44 -12.69 11.82 -5.98
C GLN A 44 -13.06 11.15 -4.66
N TYR A 45 -14.22 11.47 -4.09
CA TYR A 45 -14.68 10.85 -2.83
C TYR A 45 -14.79 9.32 -2.93
N MET A 46 -15.07 8.76 -4.12
CA MET A 46 -15.08 7.31 -4.32
C MET A 46 -13.67 6.73 -4.30
N ASN A 47 -12.66 7.45 -4.81
CA ASN A 47 -11.27 7.04 -4.70
C ASN A 47 -10.80 7.14 -3.24
N TYR A 48 -11.14 8.23 -2.53
CA TYR A 48 -10.80 8.37 -1.11
C TYR A 48 -11.43 7.28 -0.24
N GLY A 49 -12.70 6.94 -0.48
CA GLY A 49 -13.39 5.88 0.26
C GLY A 49 -12.90 4.47 -0.08
N ALA A 50 -12.28 4.26 -1.24
CA ALA A 50 -11.76 2.98 -1.68
C ALA A 50 -10.24 2.91 -1.52
N ILE A 51 -9.45 3.25 -2.55
CA ILE A 51 -7.99 3.18 -2.47
C ILE A 51 -7.41 4.09 -1.36
N GLY A 52 -8.05 5.22 -1.06
CA GLY A 52 -7.62 6.08 0.04
C GLY A 52 -7.72 5.39 1.40
N TRP A 53 -8.77 4.59 1.63
CA TRP A 53 -8.88 3.76 2.83
C TRP A 53 -7.79 2.69 2.88
N VAL A 54 -7.50 2.02 1.76
CA VAL A 54 -6.41 1.02 1.70
C VAL A 54 -5.06 1.67 1.99
N ILE A 55 -4.80 2.87 1.46
CA ILE A 55 -3.59 3.64 1.79
C ILE A 55 -3.50 3.91 3.30
N GLY A 56 -4.59 4.36 3.92
CA GLY A 56 -4.64 4.58 5.37
C GLY A 56 -4.45 3.29 6.18
N HIS A 57 -5.00 2.17 5.71
CA HIS A 57 -4.84 0.85 6.32
C HIS A 57 -3.36 0.43 6.36
N GLU A 58 -2.65 0.50 5.24
CA GLU A 58 -1.23 0.13 5.20
C GLU A 58 -0.34 1.08 6.01
N ILE A 59 -0.66 2.39 6.06
CA ILE A 59 0.04 3.32 6.96
C ILE A 59 -0.13 2.86 8.41
N THR A 60 -1.35 2.43 8.79
CA THR A 60 -1.65 2.02 10.16
C THR A 60 -0.88 0.77 10.58
N HIS A 61 -0.50 -0.11 9.64
CA HIS A 61 0.38 -1.24 9.93
C HIS A 61 1.77 -0.81 10.45
N GLY A 62 2.25 0.38 10.11
CA GLY A 62 3.47 0.94 10.72
C GLY A 62 3.31 1.36 12.18
N PHE A 63 2.07 1.44 12.68
CA PHE A 63 1.75 1.91 14.04
C PHE A 63 0.96 0.89 14.86
N ASP A 64 0.68 -0.30 14.31
CA ASP A 64 -0.02 -1.36 15.02
C ASP A 64 0.86 -2.01 16.10
N ASP A 65 0.36 -3.07 16.75
CA ASP A 65 1.05 -3.75 17.85
C ASP A 65 2.42 -4.31 17.45
N ARG A 66 2.65 -4.57 16.16
CA ARG A 66 3.91 -5.04 15.59
C ARG A 66 4.71 -3.91 14.97
N GLY A 67 4.09 -3.08 14.14
CA GLY A 67 4.74 -1.96 13.45
C GLY A 67 5.41 -0.99 14.42
N ARG A 68 4.76 -0.69 15.55
CA ARG A 68 5.30 0.21 16.58
C ARG A 68 6.62 -0.26 17.23
N GLN A 69 7.03 -1.50 16.98
CA GLN A 69 8.29 -2.07 17.50
C GLN A 69 9.48 -1.80 16.57
N SER A 70 9.21 -1.32 15.35
CA SER A 70 10.20 -0.86 14.38
C SER A 70 10.33 0.66 14.45
N ASP A 71 11.54 1.15 14.22
CA ASP A 71 11.77 2.57 13.97
C ASP A 71 11.64 2.86 12.47
N ALA A 72 12.15 4.01 12.01
CA ALA A 72 11.94 4.45 10.64
C ALA A 72 12.92 3.82 9.62
N ASP A 73 13.94 3.09 10.07
CA ASP A 73 15.13 2.71 9.30
C ASP A 73 15.27 1.19 9.05
#